data_AF-A0A9P6TVD4-F1
#
_entry.id   AF-A0A9P6TVD4-F1
#
_cell.length_a   1.000
_cell.length_b   1.000
_cell.length_c   1.000
_cell.angle_alpha   90.00
_cell.angle_beta   90.00
_cell.angle_gamma   90.00
#
_symmetry.space_group_name_H-M   'P 1'
#
loop_
_entity.id
_entity.type
_entity.pdbx_description
1 polymer ?
#
loop_
_entity_poly.entity_id
_entity_poly.type
_entity_poly.pdbx_seq_one_letter_code
_entity_poly.pdbx_strand_id
1 'polypeptide(L)'
;MADLTLFCLVDGEPTSNAFSVMVASGDTVDGLKELIKTKKSPEFDGIATDNLILWLVVIPDDKHGSVITIDALDDKAVLDNPITRLSKLFADVLPEDTIHIIVQRPPRGDLRADLKKITDEFFHPGSTHAKFLDEFVQGFHDLPVTEGSISGLPTVGKRGLAKARTAPSLLFIDLPCPSQSSKEPNQAEKILAEYPGTCHLPLFGVSGCGKTRTAMELLSRSWGLYFNAGAKDLGSSDMHTIIQALSERPETYLSESKAQNTDRVRHLTFGLLYARLSILDHCLNIAGSRDTFSCQRWMLLQVATPVFDDVFQALFQPISQYLHDNVVSSSIMDIVQDQFDSVQKHLLSRAPSSSVLPKFLLVLDESQILGSHPPRFLDSDRETVRPILAPILHAFGRIVRMLDEDKICVLPCGTGMGSCELKWSGGSASGAKLSRAEYEASKLSGMVVDFAGWTDVGSISTYLERLGQILDDKAKARLACLVPQEAVLRLFRDLRGRFRPIISTIEDIIEADHPLAWKQCIQDRVYRLTAAHIPTANDEEELLEGNLCGELRRLFKQVDHDRVAFADYRTVESSLKLSMAALMIQGGYLAFKGMLPKLVETAFGRIKIIDG
;
A
#
# COMPACT_ATOMS: atom_id res chain seq x y z
N MET A 1 11.48 39.98 -45.44
CA MET A 1 10.69 39.76 -44.22
C MET A 1 11.59 40.13 -43.07
N ALA A 2 11.11 40.93 -42.12
CA ALA A 2 11.91 41.26 -40.94
C ALA A 2 11.76 40.11 -39.94
N ASP A 3 12.88 39.61 -39.43
CA ASP A 3 12.89 38.60 -38.36
C ASP A 3 12.82 39.31 -37.01
N LEU A 4 12.01 38.78 -36.10
CA LEU A 4 11.84 39.26 -34.74
C LEU A 4 12.53 38.29 -33.78
N THR A 5 13.29 38.83 -32.83
CA THR A 5 13.82 38.06 -31.69
C THR A 5 12.96 38.35 -30.48
N LEU A 6 12.21 37.35 -30.01
CA LEU A 6 11.34 37.48 -28.85
C LEU A 6 11.96 36.76 -27.66
N PHE A 7 12.06 37.43 -26.52
CA PHE A 7 12.46 36.81 -25.26
C PHE A 7 11.25 36.30 -24.50
N CYS A 8 11.28 35.00 -24.20
CA CYS A 8 10.19 34.26 -23.58
C CYS A 8 10.63 33.77 -22.19
N LEU A 9 9.71 33.73 -21.23
CA LEU A 9 9.90 33.16 -19.90
C LEU A 9 8.74 32.21 -19.58
N VAL A 10 8.99 31.08 -18.93
CA VAL A 10 7.91 30.19 -18.48
C VAL A 10 7.33 30.74 -17.17
N ASP A 11 6.01 30.76 -17.06
CA ASP A 11 5.32 31.24 -15.84
C ASP A 11 5.82 30.51 -14.58
N GLY A 12 6.23 31.29 -13.56
CA GLY A 12 6.79 30.77 -12.31
C GLY A 12 8.30 30.47 -12.34
N GLU A 13 9.02 30.82 -13.41
CA GLU A 13 10.48 30.70 -13.49
C GLU A 13 11.20 32.02 -13.14
N PRO A 14 12.48 31.95 -12.70
CA PRO A 14 13.31 33.13 -12.54
C PRO A 14 13.67 33.75 -13.89
N THR A 15 13.80 35.08 -13.95
CA THR A 15 14.20 35.84 -15.16
C THR A 15 15.48 35.32 -15.82
N SER A 16 16.40 34.73 -15.05
CA SER A 16 17.61 34.08 -15.55
C SER A 16 17.36 32.90 -16.50
N ASN A 17 16.15 32.34 -16.51
CA ASN A 17 15.73 31.25 -17.37
C ASN A 17 15.04 31.72 -18.66
N ALA A 18 14.97 33.04 -18.89
CA ALA A 18 14.45 33.58 -20.13
C ALA A 18 15.24 33.05 -21.34
N PHE A 19 14.53 32.80 -22.44
CA PHE A 19 15.11 32.21 -23.65
C PHE A 19 14.60 32.95 -24.88
N SER A 20 15.43 33.02 -25.92
CA SER A 20 15.07 33.69 -27.16
C SER A 20 14.48 32.72 -28.19
N VAL A 21 13.49 33.21 -28.93
CA VAL A 21 12.90 32.57 -30.10
C VAL A 21 12.98 33.54 -31.27
N MET A 22 13.56 33.09 -32.39
CA MET A 22 13.56 33.84 -33.65
C MET A 22 12.35 33.44 -34.47
N VAL A 23 11.59 34.41 -34.94
CA VAL A 23 10.34 34.19 -35.67
C VAL A 23 10.17 35.24 -36.77
N ALA A 24 9.58 34.88 -37.91
CA ALA A 24 9.34 35.87 -38.96
C ALA A 24 8.20 36.80 -38.53
N SER A 25 8.33 38.11 -38.77
CA SER A 25 7.23 39.06 -38.52
C SER A 25 5.90 38.69 -39.20
N GLY A 26 5.97 37.97 -40.32
CA GLY A 26 4.80 37.47 -41.06
C GLY A 26 4.13 36.24 -40.46
N ASP A 27 4.77 35.56 -39.50
CA ASP A 27 4.22 34.37 -38.84
C ASP A 27 3.03 34.71 -37.96
N THR A 28 2.33 33.65 -37.56
CA THR A 28 1.17 33.70 -36.69
C THR A 28 1.52 33.37 -35.25
N VAL A 29 0.61 33.68 -34.33
CA VAL A 29 0.69 33.23 -32.93
C VAL A 29 0.80 31.70 -32.83
N ASP A 30 0.12 30.95 -33.70
CA ASP A 30 0.21 29.49 -33.75
C ASP A 30 1.63 29.00 -34.09
N GLY A 31 2.25 29.57 -35.13
CA GLY A 31 3.63 29.26 -35.50
C GLY A 31 4.63 29.57 -34.39
N LEU A 32 4.37 30.63 -33.61
CA LEU A 32 5.19 30.97 -32.44
C LEU A 32 5.08 29.91 -31.33
N LYS A 33 3.89 29.35 -31.08
CA LYS A 33 3.70 28.28 -30.09
C LYS A 33 4.48 27.02 -30.47
N GLU A 34 4.45 26.62 -31.75
CA GLU A 34 5.24 25.48 -32.26
C GLU A 34 6.76 25.69 -32.09
N LEU A 35 7.25 26.90 -32.36
CA LEU A 35 8.66 27.24 -32.17
C LEU A 35 9.08 27.19 -30.71
N ILE A 36 8.27 27.73 -29.80
CA ILE A 36 8.51 27.66 -28.35
C ILE A 36 8.57 26.21 -27.88
N LYS A 37 7.62 25.38 -28.31
CA LYS A 37 7.55 23.96 -27.96
C LYS A 37 8.79 23.20 -28.46
N THR A 38 9.20 23.44 -29.70
CA THR A 38 10.44 22.88 -30.26
C THR A 38 11.68 23.30 -29.47
N LYS A 39 11.76 24.57 -29.07
CA LYS A 39 12.90 25.14 -28.33
C LYS A 39 13.02 24.59 -26.91
N LYS A 40 11.90 24.24 -26.28
CA LYS A 40 11.81 23.74 -24.90
C LYS A 40 11.63 22.22 -24.81
N SER A 41 11.79 21.48 -25.90
CA SER A 41 11.77 20.01 -25.85
C SER A 41 12.90 19.47 -24.93
N PRO A 42 12.63 18.48 -24.04
CA PRO A 42 11.40 17.68 -23.95
C PRO A 42 10.32 18.24 -23.01
N GLU A 43 10.53 19.41 -22.41
CA GLU A 43 9.69 19.98 -21.34
C GLU A 43 8.22 20.17 -21.75
N PHE A 44 7.97 20.46 -23.03
CA PHE A 44 6.62 20.70 -23.58
C PHE A 44 6.11 19.59 -24.53
N ASP A 45 6.81 18.46 -24.63
CA ASP A 45 6.44 17.39 -25.58
C ASP A 45 5.06 16.80 -25.31
N GLY A 46 4.64 16.75 -24.04
CA GLY A 46 3.33 16.25 -23.61
C GLY A 46 2.18 17.26 -23.68
N ILE A 47 2.41 18.51 -24.08
CA ILE A 47 1.38 19.56 -24.13
C ILE A 47 0.95 19.78 -25.57
N ALA A 48 -0.34 19.66 -25.88
CA ALA A 48 -0.86 20.03 -27.20
C ALA A 48 -0.63 21.53 -27.47
N THR A 49 -0.20 21.89 -28.67
CA THR A 49 0.28 23.24 -28.99
C THR A 49 -0.80 24.31 -28.76
N ASP A 50 -2.05 23.99 -29.07
CA ASP A 50 -3.23 24.82 -28.83
C ASP A 50 -3.47 25.14 -27.35
N ASN A 51 -3.07 24.24 -26.44
CA ASN A 51 -3.23 24.40 -25.00
C ASN A 51 -2.20 25.31 -24.32
N LEU A 52 -1.12 25.71 -25.01
CA LEU A 52 -0.19 26.71 -24.47
C LEU A 52 -0.81 28.11 -24.52
N ILE A 53 -0.78 28.84 -23.39
CA ILE A 53 -1.27 30.21 -23.33
C ILE A 53 -0.06 31.16 -23.36
N LEU A 54 -0.03 32.07 -24.33
CA LEU A 54 1.02 33.08 -24.45
C LEU A 54 0.48 34.42 -23.97
N TRP A 55 1.25 35.09 -23.13
CA TRP A 55 0.95 36.42 -22.61
C TRP A 55 1.98 37.41 -23.14
N LEU A 56 1.52 38.47 -23.80
CA LEU A 56 2.32 39.63 -24.16
C LEU A 56 2.54 40.48 -22.91
N VAL A 57 3.80 40.74 -22.58
CA VAL A 57 4.24 41.48 -21.40
C VAL A 57 5.43 42.38 -21.74
N VAL A 58 5.74 43.33 -20.86
CA VAL A 58 6.97 44.13 -20.93
C VAL A 58 7.63 44.10 -19.55
N ILE A 59 8.67 43.28 -19.41
CA ILE A 59 9.37 43.12 -18.13
C ILE A 59 10.84 43.49 -18.33
N PRO A 60 11.33 44.56 -17.70
CA PRO A 60 12.75 44.92 -17.74
C PRO A 60 13.63 43.84 -17.09
N ASP A 61 14.82 43.61 -17.64
CA ASP A 61 15.84 42.70 -17.09
C ASP A 61 16.58 43.27 -15.86
N ASP A 62 16.06 44.34 -15.25
CA ASP A 62 16.63 44.93 -14.02
C ASP A 62 16.41 44.06 -12.77
N LYS A 63 15.62 42.98 -12.88
CA LYS A 63 15.28 42.02 -11.82
C LYS A 63 15.95 40.66 -12.03
N HIS A 64 17.26 40.62 -12.24
CA HIS A 64 18.00 39.36 -12.38
C HIS A 64 17.70 38.37 -11.23
N GLY A 65 17.24 37.17 -11.58
CA GLY A 65 16.99 36.05 -10.65
C GLY A 65 15.65 36.08 -9.92
N SER A 66 14.78 37.07 -10.17
CA SER A 66 13.44 37.12 -9.56
C SER A 66 12.50 36.14 -10.25
N VAL A 67 11.77 35.35 -9.46
CA VAL A 67 10.67 34.51 -9.95
C VAL A 67 9.49 35.39 -10.34
N ILE A 68 9.00 35.24 -11.56
CA ILE A 68 7.88 36.02 -12.07
C ILE A 68 6.68 35.10 -12.29
N THR A 69 5.52 35.54 -11.81
CA THR A 69 4.24 34.88 -12.04
C THR A 69 3.32 35.83 -12.77
N ILE A 70 2.56 35.32 -13.75
CA ILE A 70 1.67 36.15 -14.59
C ILE A 70 0.66 36.93 -13.75
N ASP A 71 0.20 36.38 -12.62
CA ASP A 71 -0.77 37.02 -11.72
C ASP A 71 -0.24 38.28 -11.02
N ALA A 72 1.09 38.43 -10.92
CA ALA A 72 1.73 39.57 -10.28
C ALA A 72 2.01 40.74 -11.24
N LEU A 73 1.61 40.64 -12.51
CA LEU A 73 1.82 41.66 -13.54
C LEU A 73 0.52 42.43 -13.82
N ASP A 74 0.60 43.75 -13.74
CA ASP A 74 -0.52 44.66 -14.01
C ASP A 74 -0.74 44.85 -15.52
N ASP A 75 0.35 44.97 -16.29
CA ASP A 75 0.32 45.19 -17.75
C ASP A 75 0.59 43.90 -18.51
N LYS A 76 -0.48 43.17 -18.86
CA LYS A 76 -0.43 41.91 -19.62
C LYS A 76 -1.60 41.78 -20.59
N ALA A 77 -1.36 41.18 -21.77
CA ALA A 77 -2.40 40.87 -22.75
C ALA A 77 -2.27 39.42 -23.23
N VAL A 78 -3.39 38.70 -23.35
CA VAL A 78 -3.39 37.31 -23.85
C VAL A 78 -3.30 37.31 -25.37
N LEU A 79 -2.46 36.44 -25.94
CA LEU A 79 -2.42 36.14 -27.36
C LEU A 79 -3.38 34.99 -27.67
N ASP A 80 -4.68 35.29 -27.71
CA ASP A 80 -5.77 34.32 -27.80
C ASP A 80 -6.07 33.84 -29.23
N ASN A 81 -5.87 34.71 -30.23
CA ASN A 81 -6.21 34.42 -31.62
C ASN A 81 -5.01 33.81 -32.39
N PRO A 82 -5.05 32.52 -32.76
CA PRO A 82 -3.94 31.81 -33.39
C PRO A 82 -3.59 32.33 -34.79
N ILE A 83 -4.50 33.03 -35.46
CA ILE A 83 -4.34 33.54 -36.83
C ILE A 83 -3.73 34.96 -36.83
N THR A 84 -3.64 35.60 -35.66
CA THR A 84 -3.06 36.94 -35.55
C THR A 84 -1.59 36.91 -35.98
N ARG A 85 -1.22 37.82 -36.89
CA ARG A 85 0.16 37.98 -37.34
C ARG A 85 0.98 38.71 -36.29
N LEU A 86 2.20 38.26 -36.08
CA LEU A 86 3.12 38.88 -35.11
C LEU A 86 3.44 40.33 -35.49
N SER A 87 3.50 40.67 -36.78
CA SER A 87 3.66 42.05 -37.26
C SER A 87 2.58 43.03 -36.78
N LYS A 88 1.39 42.55 -36.39
CA LYS A 88 0.32 43.39 -35.83
C LYS A 88 0.49 43.60 -34.32
N LEU A 89 1.09 42.63 -33.63
CA LEU A 89 1.30 42.66 -32.19
C LEU A 89 2.57 43.44 -31.82
N PHE A 90 3.59 43.36 -32.70
CA PHE A 90 4.90 44.00 -32.55
C PHE A 90 5.13 45.02 -33.66
N ALA A 91 4.19 45.95 -33.80
CA ALA A 91 4.27 47.00 -34.84
C ALA A 91 5.31 48.09 -34.50
N ASP A 92 5.59 48.29 -33.21
CA ASP A 92 6.59 49.21 -32.68
C ASP A 92 7.91 48.49 -32.37
N VAL A 93 8.99 49.26 -32.27
CA VAL A 93 10.31 48.73 -31.88
C VAL A 93 10.21 48.19 -30.45
N LEU A 94 10.52 46.91 -30.30
CA LEU A 94 10.53 46.23 -29.01
C LEU A 94 11.59 46.86 -28.09
N PRO A 95 11.25 47.19 -26.83
CA PRO A 95 12.22 47.70 -25.88
C PRO A 95 13.37 46.70 -25.67
N GLU A 96 14.61 47.20 -25.80
CA GLU A 96 15.80 46.40 -25.53
C GLU A 96 15.81 45.92 -24.06
N ASP A 97 16.43 44.76 -23.82
CA ASP A 97 16.59 44.16 -22.48
C ASP A 97 15.26 43.92 -21.73
N THR A 98 14.22 43.50 -22.46
CA THR A 98 12.94 43.12 -21.87
C THR A 98 12.50 41.69 -22.22
N ILE A 99 11.78 41.05 -21.30
CA ILE A 99 11.01 39.83 -21.59
C ILE A 99 9.69 40.25 -22.23
N HIS A 100 9.40 39.64 -23.37
CA HIS A 100 8.29 40.01 -24.24
C HIS A 100 7.09 39.08 -24.07
N ILE A 101 7.35 37.82 -23.72
CA ILE A 101 6.33 36.77 -23.64
C ILE A 101 6.47 35.97 -22.35
N ILE A 102 5.37 35.81 -21.63
CA ILE A 102 5.24 34.73 -20.64
C ILE A 102 4.51 33.55 -21.28
N VAL A 103 5.15 32.39 -21.24
CA VAL A 103 4.59 31.10 -21.64
C VAL A 103 3.92 30.49 -20.42
N GLN A 104 2.60 30.59 -20.35
CA GLN A 104 1.82 29.91 -19.34
C GLN A 104 1.43 28.54 -19.87
N ARG A 105 1.75 27.50 -19.09
CA ARG A 105 1.18 26.17 -19.32
C ARG A 105 -0.35 26.27 -19.25
N PRO A 106 -1.13 25.40 -19.92
CA PRO A 106 -2.58 25.38 -19.72
C PRO A 106 -2.87 25.47 -18.22
N PRO A 107 -3.86 26.27 -17.79
CA PRO A 107 -4.14 26.46 -16.38
C PRO A 107 -4.20 25.09 -15.77
N ARG A 108 -3.37 24.86 -14.75
CA ARG A 108 -3.41 23.61 -13.98
C ARG A 108 -4.90 23.42 -13.68
N GLY A 109 -5.52 22.38 -14.21
CA GLY A 109 -6.90 22.06 -13.85
C GLY A 109 -6.98 22.14 -12.34
N ASP A 110 -8.02 22.75 -11.81
CA ASP A 110 -8.20 22.77 -10.36
C ASP A 110 -8.22 21.31 -9.93
N LEU A 111 -7.11 20.85 -9.37
CA LEU A 111 -6.90 19.44 -9.03
C LEU A 111 -8.05 18.94 -8.17
N ARG A 112 -8.59 19.80 -7.30
CA ARG A 112 -9.74 19.49 -6.48
C ARG A 112 -11.00 19.34 -7.32
N ALA A 113 -11.26 20.25 -8.26
CA ALA A 113 -12.41 20.15 -9.15
C ALA A 113 -12.33 18.93 -10.08
N ASP A 114 -11.15 18.60 -10.60
CA ASP A 114 -10.94 17.45 -11.47
C ASP A 114 -11.12 16.13 -10.72
N LEU A 115 -10.49 15.99 -9.55
CA LEU A 115 -10.70 14.83 -8.67
C LEU A 115 -12.17 14.72 -8.25
N LYS A 116 -12.81 15.85 -7.94
CA LYS A 116 -14.23 15.90 -7.60
C LYS A 116 -15.10 15.43 -8.76
N LYS A 117 -14.80 15.85 -9.99
CA LYS A 117 -15.52 15.41 -11.19
C LYS A 117 -15.42 13.89 -11.36
N ILE A 118 -14.23 13.32 -11.20
CA ILE A 118 -14.03 11.86 -11.26
C ILE A 118 -14.88 11.15 -10.19
N THR A 119 -14.90 11.68 -8.96
CA THR A 119 -15.73 11.08 -7.90
C THR A 119 -17.22 11.26 -8.12
N ASP A 120 -17.66 12.42 -8.62
CA ASP A 120 -19.08 12.71 -8.87
C ASP A 120 -19.63 11.81 -9.99
N GLU A 121 -18.81 11.53 -11.02
CA GLU A 121 -19.13 10.56 -12.07
C GLU A 121 -19.23 9.13 -11.50
N PHE A 122 -18.29 8.75 -10.64
CA PHE A 122 -18.27 7.42 -10.01
C PHE A 122 -19.48 7.17 -9.09
N PHE A 123 -19.83 8.17 -8.27
CA PHE A 123 -20.95 8.12 -7.32
C PHE A 123 -22.29 8.59 -7.91
N HIS A 124 -22.35 8.85 -9.22
CA HIS A 124 -23.59 9.23 -9.88
C HIS A 124 -24.69 8.18 -9.60
N PRO A 125 -25.94 8.55 -9.27
CA PRO A 125 -26.99 7.58 -8.89
C PRO A 125 -27.29 6.49 -9.94
N GLY A 126 -26.96 6.73 -11.21
CA GLY A 126 -27.06 5.75 -12.29
C GLY A 126 -25.85 4.81 -12.44
N SER A 127 -24.77 5.02 -11.68
CA SER A 127 -23.56 4.20 -11.68
C SER A 127 -23.82 2.84 -11.01
N THR A 128 -23.30 1.77 -11.61
CA THR A 128 -23.38 0.42 -11.03
C THR A 128 -22.69 0.35 -9.68
N HIS A 129 -21.56 1.04 -9.51
CA HIS A 129 -20.81 1.07 -8.26
C HIS A 129 -21.58 1.81 -7.15
N ALA A 130 -22.22 2.94 -7.47
CA ALA A 130 -23.05 3.67 -6.52
C ALA A 130 -24.23 2.82 -6.03
N LYS A 131 -24.90 2.12 -6.96
CA LYS A 131 -25.98 1.18 -6.63
C LYS A 131 -25.49 0.02 -5.76
N PHE A 132 -24.33 -0.57 -6.10
CA PHE A 132 -23.73 -1.63 -5.29
C PHE A 132 -23.39 -1.14 -3.87
N LEU A 133 -22.79 0.05 -3.73
CA LEU A 133 -22.48 0.62 -2.42
C LEU A 133 -23.74 0.89 -1.58
N ASP A 134 -24.80 1.40 -2.20
CA ASP A 134 -26.10 1.60 -1.53
C ASP A 134 -26.66 0.27 -1.01
N GLU A 135 -26.70 -0.75 -1.88
CA GLU A 135 -27.18 -2.08 -1.48
C GLU A 135 -26.29 -2.73 -0.40
N PHE A 136 -24.97 -2.57 -0.52
CA PHE A 136 -24.00 -3.13 0.43
C PHE A 136 -24.14 -2.47 1.81
N VAL A 137 -24.30 -1.15 1.83
CA VAL A 137 -24.52 -0.38 3.06
C VAL A 137 -25.85 -0.77 3.68
N GLN A 138 -26.92 -0.95 2.90
CA GLN A 138 -28.23 -1.39 3.40
C GLN A 138 -28.28 -2.86 3.86
N GLY A 139 -27.20 -3.61 3.71
CA GLY A 139 -27.08 -4.97 4.24
C GLY A 139 -27.52 -6.08 3.29
N PHE A 140 -27.73 -5.80 1.99
CA PHE A 140 -28.17 -6.81 1.03
C PHE A 140 -27.07 -7.76 0.57
N HIS A 141 -25.81 -7.40 0.79
CA HIS A 141 -24.65 -8.17 0.35
C HIS A 141 -23.90 -8.73 1.56
N ASP A 142 -23.92 -10.06 1.70
CA ASP A 142 -23.12 -10.79 2.68
C ASP A 142 -22.07 -11.65 1.97
N LEU A 143 -21.11 -12.19 2.73
CA LEU A 143 -20.13 -13.11 2.16
C LEU A 143 -20.84 -14.36 1.61
N PRO A 144 -20.51 -14.81 0.39
CA PRO A 144 -21.06 -16.06 -0.11
C PRO A 144 -20.59 -17.20 0.79
N VAL A 145 -21.42 -18.23 0.92
CA VAL A 145 -21.16 -19.39 1.79
C VAL A 145 -20.99 -20.66 0.97
N THR A 146 -20.29 -21.64 1.54
CA THR A 146 -20.11 -22.95 0.93
C THR A 146 -21.46 -23.66 0.80
N GLU A 147 -21.65 -24.38 -0.32
CA GLU A 147 -22.84 -25.21 -0.59
C GLU A 147 -22.53 -26.73 -0.60
N GLY A 148 -21.26 -27.10 -0.39
CA GLY A 148 -20.79 -28.48 -0.39
C GLY A 148 -21.20 -29.29 0.84
N SER A 149 -20.42 -30.34 1.15
CA SER A 149 -20.70 -31.21 2.30
C SER A 149 -20.62 -30.51 3.66
N ILE A 150 -19.86 -29.42 3.73
CA ILE A 150 -19.84 -28.46 4.83
C ILE A 150 -20.43 -27.16 4.30
N SER A 151 -21.75 -26.99 4.40
CA SER A 151 -22.45 -25.78 3.97
C SER A 151 -22.45 -24.68 5.04
N GLY A 152 -22.56 -23.42 4.63
CA GLY A 152 -22.73 -22.28 5.54
C GLY A 152 -21.44 -21.60 6.02
N LEU A 153 -20.27 -21.98 5.49
CA LEU A 153 -19.01 -21.31 5.82
C LEU A 153 -18.66 -20.24 4.77
N PRO A 154 -18.08 -19.09 5.15
CA PRO A 154 -17.70 -18.06 4.19
C PRO A 154 -16.75 -18.58 3.11
N THR A 155 -16.98 -18.20 1.87
CA THR A 155 -16.19 -18.58 0.71
C THR A 155 -15.60 -17.31 0.10
N VAL A 156 -14.32 -17.07 0.32
CA VAL A 156 -13.63 -15.89 -0.24
C VAL A 156 -12.38 -16.37 -0.94
N GLY A 157 -12.34 -16.15 -2.26
CA GLY A 157 -11.17 -16.44 -3.09
C GLY A 157 -10.06 -15.40 -2.92
N LYS A 158 -8.95 -15.61 -3.62
CA LYS A 158 -7.89 -14.60 -3.78
C LYS A 158 -8.03 -13.92 -5.14
N ARG A 159 -7.57 -12.68 -5.25
CA ARG A 159 -7.45 -11.96 -6.52
C ARG A 159 -6.59 -12.75 -7.51
N GLY A 160 -6.91 -12.62 -8.80
CA GLY A 160 -6.10 -13.17 -9.89
C GLY A 160 -6.10 -14.70 -10.00
N LEU A 161 -6.98 -15.41 -9.29
CA LEU A 161 -7.17 -16.85 -9.47
C LEU A 161 -8.12 -17.13 -10.65
N ALA A 162 -7.68 -18.00 -11.56
CA ALA A 162 -8.45 -18.37 -12.76
C ALA A 162 -9.75 -19.16 -12.46
N LYS A 163 -9.86 -19.75 -11.27
CA LYS A 163 -11.05 -20.47 -10.81
C LYS A 163 -11.48 -19.94 -9.45
N ALA A 164 -12.77 -19.71 -9.28
CA ALA A 164 -13.36 -19.41 -7.98
C ALA A 164 -13.08 -20.56 -7.01
N ARG A 165 -12.63 -20.20 -5.80
CA ARG A 165 -12.36 -21.16 -4.73
C ARG A 165 -13.70 -21.73 -4.25
N THR A 166 -13.83 -23.05 -4.21
CA THR A 166 -15.02 -23.75 -3.64
C THR A 166 -14.84 -24.06 -2.16
N ALA A 167 -13.60 -24.04 -1.67
CA ALA A 167 -13.27 -24.22 -0.27
C ALA A 167 -13.65 -23.00 0.59
N PRO A 168 -13.98 -23.22 1.88
CA PRO A 168 -14.18 -22.13 2.80
C PRO A 168 -12.90 -21.29 2.97
N SER A 169 -13.11 -20.04 3.38
CA SER A 169 -12.09 -19.12 3.87
C SER A 169 -12.34 -18.89 5.35
N LEU A 170 -11.74 -19.74 6.17
CA LEU A 170 -11.91 -19.75 7.63
C LEU A 170 -11.30 -18.50 8.29
N LEU A 171 -10.55 -17.69 7.53
CA LEU A 171 -10.05 -16.38 7.95
C LEU A 171 -11.19 -15.39 8.28
N PHE A 172 -12.36 -15.55 7.67
CA PHE A 172 -13.52 -14.67 7.86
C PHE A 172 -14.47 -15.13 8.97
N ILE A 173 -14.15 -16.23 9.65
CA ILE A 173 -14.99 -16.81 10.70
C ILE A 173 -14.64 -16.22 12.06
N ASP A 174 -15.64 -16.05 12.92
CA ASP A 174 -15.45 -15.61 14.30
C ASP A 174 -14.69 -14.28 14.38
N LEU A 175 -14.84 -13.40 13.37
CA LEU A 175 -14.32 -12.04 13.45
C LEU A 175 -15.10 -11.29 14.54
N PRO A 176 -14.44 -10.42 15.32
CA PRO A 176 -15.14 -9.62 16.28
C PRO A 176 -16.14 -8.67 15.63
N CYS A 177 -17.20 -8.36 16.37
CA CYS A 177 -18.14 -7.31 16.01
C CYS A 177 -18.06 -6.22 17.10
N PRO A 178 -18.17 -4.92 16.76
CA PRO A 178 -18.15 -3.84 17.76
C PRO A 178 -19.19 -4.01 18.88
N SER A 179 -20.32 -4.69 18.61
CA SER A 179 -21.37 -4.98 19.59
C SER A 179 -21.07 -6.18 20.50
N GLN A 180 -20.05 -6.99 20.19
CA GLN A 180 -19.64 -8.15 20.97
C GLN A 180 -18.47 -7.80 21.90
N SER A 181 -18.80 -7.34 23.12
CA SER A 181 -17.83 -7.01 24.18
C SER A 181 -17.13 -8.23 24.80
N SER A 182 -17.57 -9.46 24.48
CA SER A 182 -17.13 -10.69 25.14
C SER A 182 -15.81 -11.27 24.62
N LYS A 183 -15.36 -10.88 23.41
CA LYS A 183 -14.09 -11.39 22.86
C LYS A 183 -12.92 -10.56 23.36
N GLU A 184 -11.95 -11.23 23.98
CA GLU A 184 -10.72 -10.60 24.46
C GLU A 184 -10.00 -9.82 23.35
N PRO A 185 -9.41 -8.66 23.68
CA PRO A 185 -8.59 -7.91 22.73
C PRO A 185 -7.33 -8.70 22.36
N ASN A 186 -6.96 -8.65 21.08
CA ASN A 186 -5.71 -9.22 20.61
C ASN A 186 -4.51 -8.36 21.07
N GLN A 187 -3.29 -8.85 20.84
CA GLN A 187 -2.07 -8.18 21.32
C GLN A 187 -1.90 -6.76 20.75
N ALA A 188 -2.30 -6.54 19.51
CA ALA A 188 -2.19 -5.22 18.88
C ALA A 188 -3.19 -4.23 19.52
N GLU A 189 -4.43 -4.67 19.79
CA GLU A 189 -5.43 -3.88 20.52
C GLU A 189 -4.94 -3.50 21.92
N LYS A 190 -4.31 -4.45 22.64
CA LYS A 190 -3.71 -4.19 23.96
C LYS A 190 -2.62 -3.13 23.89
N ILE A 191 -1.71 -3.22 22.92
CA ILE A 191 -0.63 -2.23 22.73
C ILE A 191 -1.19 -0.84 22.41
N LEU A 192 -2.20 -0.74 21.53
CA LEU A 192 -2.81 0.55 21.20
C LEU A 192 -3.56 1.18 22.39
N ALA A 193 -4.14 0.36 23.26
CA ALA A 193 -4.78 0.83 24.48
C ALA A 193 -3.77 1.26 25.55
N GLU A 194 -2.67 0.51 25.71
CA GLU A 194 -1.60 0.80 26.67
C GLU A 194 -0.77 2.03 26.25
N TYR A 195 -0.56 2.21 24.94
CA TYR A 195 0.25 3.28 24.37
C TYR A 195 -0.56 4.10 23.36
N PRO A 196 -1.47 4.99 23.82
CA PRO A 196 -2.31 5.80 22.94
C PRO A 196 -1.53 6.80 22.08
N GLY A 197 -0.24 7.04 22.35
CA GLY A 197 0.64 7.82 21.46
C GLY A 197 1.13 7.06 20.22
N THR A 198 0.87 5.75 20.12
CA THR A 198 1.41 4.90 19.03
C THR A 198 0.83 5.27 17.67
N CYS A 199 1.60 5.95 16.83
CA CYS A 199 1.24 6.28 15.45
C CYS A 199 1.73 5.25 14.42
N HIS A 200 2.56 4.30 14.85
CA HIS A 200 3.12 3.26 13.99
C HIS A 200 3.26 1.94 14.76
N LEU A 201 2.63 0.87 14.27
CA LEU A 201 2.58 -0.45 14.93
C LEU A 201 2.80 -1.59 13.92
N PRO A 202 4.06 -1.94 13.61
CA PRO A 202 4.38 -3.01 12.68
C PRO A 202 4.06 -4.41 13.27
N LEU A 203 3.50 -5.27 12.42
CA LEU A 203 3.18 -6.66 12.76
C LEU A 203 4.28 -7.61 12.24
N PHE A 204 5.14 -8.09 13.14
CA PHE A 204 6.32 -8.89 12.80
C PHE A 204 6.16 -10.37 13.09
N GLY A 205 6.36 -11.22 12.08
CA GLY A 205 6.46 -12.64 12.35
C GLY A 205 6.64 -13.47 11.10
N VAL A 206 6.86 -14.76 11.32
CA VAL A 206 7.00 -15.75 10.24
C VAL A 206 5.73 -15.84 9.39
N SER A 207 5.85 -16.45 8.22
CA SER A 207 4.70 -16.66 7.34
C SER A 207 3.59 -17.42 8.07
N GLY A 208 2.37 -16.90 8.00
CA GLY A 208 1.20 -17.54 8.58
C GLY A 208 1.10 -17.55 10.11
N CYS A 209 1.89 -16.75 10.82
CA CYS A 209 1.76 -16.62 12.28
C CYS A 209 0.47 -15.96 12.76
N GLY A 210 -0.23 -15.21 11.89
CA GLY A 210 -1.51 -14.57 12.22
C GLY A 210 -1.63 -13.09 11.87
N LYS A 211 -0.61 -12.45 11.28
CA LYS A 211 -0.59 -11.01 10.94
C LYS A 211 -1.87 -10.50 10.26
N THR A 212 -2.23 -11.04 9.10
CA THR A 212 -3.45 -10.66 8.37
C THR A 212 -4.71 -10.85 9.21
N ARG A 213 -4.80 -11.93 10.00
CA ARG A 213 -5.93 -12.17 10.90
C ARG A 213 -6.01 -11.10 11.98
N THR A 214 -4.89 -10.76 12.61
CA THR A 214 -4.81 -9.69 13.62
C THR A 214 -5.22 -8.33 13.03
N ALA A 215 -4.77 -8.01 11.82
CA ALA A 215 -5.18 -6.80 11.10
C ALA A 215 -6.69 -6.77 10.82
N MET A 216 -7.27 -7.87 10.36
CA MET A 216 -8.73 -7.97 10.14
C MET A 216 -9.53 -7.86 11.43
N GLU A 217 -9.06 -8.46 12.52
CA GLU A 217 -9.70 -8.34 13.85
C GLU A 217 -9.67 -6.90 14.35
N LEU A 218 -8.55 -6.20 14.21
CA LEU A 218 -8.44 -4.77 14.52
C LEU A 218 -9.45 -3.94 13.71
N LEU A 219 -9.45 -4.10 12.39
CA LEU A 219 -10.34 -3.35 11.49
C LEU A 219 -11.81 -3.74 11.64
N SER A 220 -12.11 -4.92 12.19
CA SER A 220 -13.49 -5.31 12.50
C SER A 220 -14.09 -4.51 13.66
N ARG A 221 -13.25 -3.91 14.51
CA ARG A 221 -13.66 -3.10 15.66
C ARG A 221 -13.36 -1.61 15.51
N SER A 222 -12.36 -1.26 14.71
CA SER A 222 -11.90 0.11 14.51
C SER A 222 -12.00 0.53 13.05
N TRP A 223 -12.38 1.78 12.80
CA TRP A 223 -12.37 2.35 11.47
C TRP A 223 -10.94 2.48 10.95
N GLY A 224 -10.74 2.19 9.67
CA GLY A 224 -9.42 2.24 9.04
C GLY A 224 -9.42 1.76 7.60
N LEU A 225 -8.28 1.86 6.93
CA LEU A 225 -8.08 1.40 5.57
C LEU A 225 -7.20 0.14 5.55
N TYR A 226 -7.54 -0.80 4.67
CA TYR A 226 -6.76 -2.00 4.41
C TYR A 226 -6.22 -2.00 2.98
N PHE A 227 -4.90 -2.09 2.86
CA PHE A 227 -4.17 -2.25 1.61
C PHE A 227 -3.41 -3.56 1.63
N ASN A 228 -3.26 -4.20 0.48
CA ASN A 228 -2.46 -5.42 0.34
C ASN A 228 -1.55 -5.29 -0.89
N ALA A 229 -0.23 -5.37 -0.69
CA ALA A 229 0.75 -5.24 -1.76
C ALA A 229 0.89 -6.50 -2.63
N GLY A 230 0.33 -7.64 -2.20
CA GLY A 230 0.36 -8.90 -2.92
C GLY A 230 -0.62 -8.94 -4.09
N ALA A 231 -0.12 -9.18 -5.30
CA ALA A 231 -0.94 -9.16 -6.53
C ALA A 231 -2.01 -10.27 -6.61
N LYS A 232 -1.81 -11.40 -5.95
CA LYS A 232 -2.67 -12.59 -6.00
C LYS A 232 -3.18 -12.98 -4.61
N ASP A 233 -3.73 -12.00 -3.89
CA ASP A 233 -4.14 -12.19 -2.49
C ASP A 233 -5.51 -11.56 -2.16
N LEU A 234 -5.79 -11.29 -0.88
CA LEU A 234 -7.04 -10.67 -0.41
C LEU A 234 -6.99 -9.14 -0.53
N GLY A 235 -8.17 -8.53 -0.64
CA GLY A 235 -8.38 -7.09 -0.76
C GLY A 235 -8.33 -6.57 -2.20
N SER A 236 -8.34 -5.25 -2.39
CA SER A 236 -8.37 -4.60 -3.72
C SER A 236 -7.03 -4.70 -4.48
N SER A 237 -7.09 -4.54 -5.81
CA SER A 237 -5.92 -4.40 -6.69
C SER A 237 -5.30 -2.99 -6.70
N ASP A 238 -5.87 -2.01 -6.00
CA ASP A 238 -5.47 -0.61 -6.08
C ASP A 238 -4.01 -0.32 -5.67
N MET A 239 -3.49 -0.98 -4.64
CA MET A 239 -2.06 -0.91 -4.30
C MET A 239 -1.17 -1.56 -5.38
N HIS A 240 -1.67 -2.62 -6.03
CA HIS A 240 -0.96 -3.25 -7.14
C HIS A 240 -0.86 -2.33 -8.36
N THR A 241 -1.87 -1.47 -8.60
CA THR A 241 -1.82 -0.45 -9.65
C THR A 241 -0.64 0.52 -9.45
N ILE A 242 -0.32 0.89 -8.20
CA ILE A 242 0.89 1.70 -7.91
C ILE A 242 2.16 0.92 -8.28
N ILE A 243 2.25 -0.36 -7.89
CA ILE A 243 3.41 -1.22 -8.20
C ILE A 243 3.56 -1.41 -9.71
N GLN A 244 2.46 -1.65 -10.42
CA GLN A 244 2.42 -1.87 -11.86
C GLN A 244 2.87 -0.63 -12.63
N ALA A 245 2.53 0.57 -12.15
CA ALA A 245 2.99 1.82 -12.75
C ALA A 245 4.53 1.95 -12.82
N LEU A 246 5.27 1.34 -11.89
CA LEU A 246 6.74 1.34 -11.91
C LEU A 246 7.28 0.56 -13.11
N SER A 247 6.61 -0.55 -13.46
CA SER A 247 7.00 -1.39 -14.59
C SER A 247 6.49 -0.86 -15.93
N GLU A 248 5.29 -0.28 -15.96
CA GLU A 248 4.67 0.23 -17.19
C GLU A 248 5.18 1.61 -17.60
N ARG A 249 5.56 2.45 -16.63
CA ARG A 249 6.02 3.82 -16.86
C ARG A 249 7.37 4.08 -16.14
N PRO A 250 8.44 3.33 -16.46
CA PRO A 250 9.73 3.45 -15.77
C PRO A 250 10.37 4.83 -15.94
N GLU A 251 10.20 5.48 -17.10
CA GLU A 251 10.68 6.86 -17.31
C GLU A 251 9.99 7.87 -16.38
N THR A 252 8.77 7.55 -15.94
CA THR A 252 8.00 8.40 -15.03
C THR A 252 8.34 8.13 -13.57
N TYR A 253 8.42 6.87 -13.16
CA TYR A 253 8.51 6.47 -11.75
C TYR A 253 9.89 6.00 -11.30
N LEU A 254 10.79 5.73 -12.25
CA LEU A 254 12.14 5.20 -12.02
C LEU A 254 13.20 6.01 -12.79
N SER A 255 12.93 7.30 -13.04
CA SER A 255 13.86 8.25 -13.65
C SER A 255 15.16 8.40 -12.83
N GLU A 256 16.15 9.10 -13.39
CA GLU A 256 17.39 9.42 -12.66
C GLU A 256 17.13 10.28 -11.40
N SER A 257 16.09 11.11 -11.42
CA SER A 257 15.72 11.96 -10.30
C SER A 257 14.92 11.18 -9.25
N LYS A 258 15.62 10.64 -8.26
CA LYS A 258 15.00 9.96 -7.10
C LYS A 258 14.01 10.87 -6.36
N ALA A 259 14.25 12.18 -6.33
CA ALA A 259 13.33 13.15 -5.75
C ALA A 259 12.00 13.22 -6.50
N GLN A 260 12.04 13.32 -7.83
CA GLN A 260 10.82 13.30 -8.66
C GLN A 260 10.09 11.96 -8.57
N ASN A 261 10.82 10.83 -8.58
CA ASN A 261 10.24 9.51 -8.39
C ASN A 261 9.47 9.43 -7.06
N THR A 262 10.07 9.98 -5.99
CA THR A 262 9.49 10.02 -4.64
C THR A 262 8.21 10.84 -4.61
N ASP A 263 8.22 12.04 -5.20
CA ASP A 263 7.04 12.92 -5.22
C ASP A 263 5.91 12.31 -6.07
N ARG A 264 6.24 11.69 -7.21
CA ARG A 264 5.25 11.01 -8.06
C ARG A 264 4.59 9.82 -7.36
N VAL A 265 5.35 8.98 -6.65
CA VAL A 265 4.76 7.89 -5.85
C VAL A 265 3.92 8.43 -4.70
N ARG A 266 4.37 9.49 -4.02
CA ARG A 266 3.58 10.14 -2.98
C ARG A 266 2.25 10.66 -3.52
N HIS A 267 2.25 11.34 -4.67
CA HIS A 267 1.01 11.82 -5.31
C HIS A 267 0.07 10.67 -5.69
N LEU A 268 0.58 9.58 -6.28
CA LEU A 268 -0.26 8.40 -6.53
C LEU A 268 -0.84 7.81 -5.25
N THR A 269 -0.04 7.73 -4.18
CA THR A 269 -0.49 7.20 -2.89
C THR A 269 -1.54 8.14 -2.26
N PHE A 270 -1.41 9.45 -2.40
CA PHE A 270 -2.46 10.40 -2.00
C PHE A 270 -3.74 10.23 -2.83
N GLY A 271 -3.65 10.01 -4.15
CA GLY A 271 -4.81 9.66 -4.97
C GLY A 271 -5.52 8.38 -4.51
N LEU A 272 -4.74 7.37 -4.09
CA LEU A 272 -5.25 6.12 -3.53
C LEU A 272 -6.00 6.36 -2.21
N LEU A 273 -5.39 7.14 -1.30
CA LEU A 273 -6.02 7.51 -0.04
C LEU A 273 -7.30 8.34 -0.28
N TYR A 274 -7.27 9.26 -1.24
CA TYR A 274 -8.44 10.04 -1.64
C TYR A 274 -9.58 9.12 -2.09
N ALA A 275 -9.33 8.19 -3.01
CA ALA A 275 -10.33 7.24 -3.49
C ALA A 275 -10.97 6.45 -2.33
N ARG A 276 -10.14 5.90 -1.44
CA ARG A 276 -10.60 5.13 -0.27
C ARG A 276 -11.43 5.95 0.70
N LEU A 277 -11.00 7.17 0.99
CA LEU A 277 -11.71 8.09 1.87
C LEU A 277 -13.02 8.56 1.24
N SER A 278 -13.05 8.84 -0.06
CA SER A 278 -14.27 9.23 -0.77
C SER A 278 -15.32 8.10 -0.76
N ILE A 279 -14.90 6.84 -0.94
CA ILE A 279 -15.81 5.69 -0.84
C ILE A 279 -16.33 5.53 0.59
N LEU A 280 -15.45 5.64 1.59
CA LEU A 280 -15.87 5.58 2.99
C LEU A 280 -16.87 6.70 3.31
N ASP A 281 -16.56 7.93 2.91
CA ASP A 281 -17.41 9.10 3.13
C ASP A 281 -18.79 8.92 2.48
N HIS A 282 -18.83 8.42 1.25
CA HIS A 282 -20.08 8.08 0.56
C HIS A 282 -20.90 7.04 1.35
N CYS A 283 -20.27 5.92 1.76
CA CYS A 283 -20.92 4.88 2.55
C CYS A 283 -21.45 5.39 3.90
N LEU A 284 -20.74 6.32 4.55
CA LEU A 284 -21.16 6.93 5.81
C LEU A 284 -22.39 7.83 5.65
N ASN A 285 -22.62 8.36 4.45
CA ASN A 285 -23.72 9.29 4.11
C ASN A 285 -24.95 8.63 3.48
N ILE A 286 -24.87 7.36 3.08
CA ILE A 286 -26.03 6.60 2.62
C ILE A 286 -27.08 6.50 3.75
N ALA A 287 -28.36 6.62 3.41
CA ALA A 287 -29.46 6.54 4.37
C ALA A 287 -29.50 5.13 5.04
N GLY A 288 -29.77 5.07 6.34
CA GLY A 288 -29.75 3.81 7.10
C GLY A 288 -28.35 3.26 7.42
N SER A 289 -27.29 3.92 6.95
CA SER A 289 -25.90 3.48 7.20
C SER A 289 -25.50 3.42 8.69
N ARG A 290 -26.23 4.09 9.58
CA ARG A 290 -26.00 3.98 11.03
C ARG A 290 -26.47 2.65 11.62
N ASP A 291 -27.42 2.00 10.97
CA ASP A 291 -28.06 0.78 11.47
C ASP A 291 -27.27 -0.47 11.04
N THR A 292 -26.74 -0.45 9.83
CA THR A 292 -26.14 -1.63 9.18
C THR A 292 -24.64 -1.50 8.93
N PHE A 293 -24.12 -0.31 8.61
CA PHE A 293 -22.73 -0.13 8.17
C PHE A 293 -21.75 0.13 9.32
N SER A 294 -21.11 -0.96 9.76
CA SER A 294 -20.12 -1.02 10.85
C SER A 294 -18.67 -1.10 10.35
N CYS A 295 -17.70 -0.96 11.27
CA CYS A 295 -16.27 -1.22 10.99
C CYS A 295 -16.05 -2.60 10.36
N GLN A 296 -16.78 -3.62 10.84
CA GLN A 296 -16.71 -4.98 10.30
C GLN A 296 -17.17 -5.03 8.84
N ARG A 297 -18.31 -4.42 8.48
CA ARG A 297 -18.76 -4.39 7.07
C ARG A 297 -17.79 -3.59 6.20
N TRP A 298 -17.26 -2.48 6.70
CA TRP A 298 -16.23 -1.72 5.99
C TRP A 298 -14.95 -2.52 5.75
N MET A 299 -14.48 -3.26 6.75
CA MET A 299 -13.35 -4.18 6.60
C MET A 299 -13.66 -5.27 5.57
N LEU A 300 -14.85 -5.87 5.60
CA LEU A 300 -15.25 -6.90 4.64
C LEU A 300 -15.25 -6.36 3.20
N LEU A 301 -15.79 -5.16 2.98
CA LEU A 301 -15.77 -4.52 1.67
C LEU A 301 -14.32 -4.40 1.14
N GLN A 302 -13.38 -4.03 2.01
CA GLN A 302 -11.98 -3.82 1.63
C GLN A 302 -11.16 -5.09 1.44
N VAL A 303 -11.42 -6.16 2.22
CA VAL A 303 -10.61 -7.41 2.24
C VAL A 303 -11.22 -8.49 1.34
N ALA A 304 -12.54 -8.51 1.18
CA ALA A 304 -13.27 -9.51 0.41
C ALA A 304 -13.67 -9.02 -1.00
N THR A 305 -12.94 -8.07 -1.58
CA THR A 305 -13.17 -7.64 -2.98
C THR A 305 -13.11 -8.76 -4.02
N PRO A 306 -12.47 -9.94 -3.81
CA PRO A 306 -12.61 -11.04 -4.78
C PRO A 306 -14.04 -11.59 -4.93
N VAL A 307 -14.94 -11.31 -3.97
CA VAL A 307 -16.35 -11.72 -4.02
C VAL A 307 -17.34 -10.54 -4.05
N PHE A 308 -16.83 -9.33 -3.87
CA PHE A 308 -17.59 -8.09 -3.98
C PHE A 308 -17.13 -7.29 -5.21
N ASP A 309 -17.84 -6.21 -5.54
CA ASP A 309 -17.33 -5.29 -6.56
C ASP A 309 -16.08 -4.56 -6.02
N ASP A 310 -14.99 -4.55 -6.80
CA ASP A 310 -13.74 -3.87 -6.43
C ASP A 310 -13.85 -2.36 -6.71
N VAL A 311 -14.80 -1.72 -6.02
CA VAL A 311 -15.10 -0.29 -6.09
C VAL A 311 -13.86 0.59 -5.85
N PHE A 312 -12.88 0.07 -5.12
CA PHE A 312 -11.65 0.77 -4.79
C PHE A 312 -10.72 0.87 -5.99
N GLN A 313 -10.47 -0.26 -6.67
CA GLN A 313 -9.75 -0.25 -7.93
C GLN A 313 -10.52 0.55 -8.99
N ALA A 314 -11.85 0.39 -9.05
CA ALA A 314 -12.69 1.05 -10.04
C ALA A 314 -12.66 2.58 -9.93
N LEU A 315 -12.63 3.14 -8.71
CA LEU A 315 -12.46 4.58 -8.49
C LEU A 315 -10.99 5.01 -8.60
N PHE A 316 -10.05 4.22 -8.09
CA PHE A 316 -8.64 4.60 -8.12
C PHE A 316 -8.07 4.62 -9.54
N GLN A 317 -8.53 3.74 -10.45
CA GLN A 317 -8.04 3.67 -11.83
C GLN A 317 -8.16 5.00 -12.61
N PRO A 318 -9.33 5.68 -12.68
CA PRO A 318 -9.41 6.98 -13.35
C PRO A 318 -8.61 8.07 -12.62
N ILE A 319 -8.53 8.02 -11.28
CA ILE A 319 -7.69 8.94 -10.50
C ILE A 319 -6.21 8.73 -10.85
N SER A 320 -5.72 7.49 -10.85
CA SER A 320 -4.33 7.19 -11.17
C SER A 320 -3.99 7.62 -12.59
N GLN A 321 -4.87 7.36 -13.56
CA GLN A 321 -4.69 7.82 -14.94
C GLN A 321 -4.56 9.35 -15.01
N TYR A 322 -5.46 10.09 -14.35
CA TYR A 322 -5.37 11.54 -14.27
C TYR A 322 -4.03 11.99 -13.66
N LEU A 323 -3.59 11.38 -12.56
CA LEU A 323 -2.33 11.73 -11.88
C LEU A 323 -1.10 11.35 -12.70
N HIS A 324 -1.17 10.34 -13.56
CA HIS A 324 -0.09 9.99 -14.47
C HIS A 324 0.07 11.01 -15.61
N ASP A 325 -1.05 11.52 -16.12
CA ASP A 325 -1.08 12.34 -17.32
C ASP A 325 -0.89 13.83 -17.01
N ASN A 326 -0.99 14.22 -15.73
CA ASN A 326 -0.89 15.61 -15.28
C ASN A 326 0.28 15.85 -14.32
N VAL A 327 0.86 17.05 -14.39
CA VAL A 327 1.83 17.50 -13.39
C VAL A 327 1.08 17.96 -12.14
N VAL A 328 1.05 17.09 -11.14
CA VAL A 328 0.32 17.31 -9.89
C VAL A 328 1.15 18.17 -8.93
N SER A 329 0.54 19.19 -8.34
CA SER A 329 1.18 20.03 -7.32
C SER A 329 1.09 19.39 -5.93
N SER A 330 1.81 19.94 -4.95
CA SER A 330 1.75 19.51 -3.55
C SER A 330 0.35 19.62 -2.91
N SER A 331 -0.60 20.32 -3.55
CA SER A 331 -1.97 20.52 -3.06
C SER A 331 -2.78 19.23 -2.90
N ILE A 332 -2.39 18.12 -3.55
CA ILE A 332 -3.08 16.83 -3.38
C ILE A 332 -3.09 16.35 -1.93
N MET A 333 -2.02 16.65 -1.17
CA MET A 333 -1.94 16.33 0.26
C MET A 333 -3.04 17.07 1.03
N ASP A 334 -3.25 18.35 0.75
CA ASP A 334 -4.26 19.17 1.42
C ASP A 334 -5.68 18.69 1.07
N ILE A 335 -5.90 18.29 -0.20
CA ILE A 335 -7.18 17.71 -0.64
C ILE A 335 -7.49 16.42 0.12
N VAL A 336 -6.50 15.53 0.28
CA VAL A 336 -6.65 14.28 1.04
C VAL A 336 -6.91 14.55 2.52
N GLN A 337 -6.18 15.50 3.12
CA GLN A 337 -6.38 15.88 4.52
C GLN A 337 -7.78 16.43 4.77
N ASP A 338 -8.29 17.29 3.87
CA ASP A 338 -9.66 17.80 3.97
C ASP A 338 -10.71 16.68 3.83
N GLN A 339 -10.46 15.72 2.93
CA GLN A 339 -11.33 14.55 2.77
C GLN A 339 -11.30 13.65 4.03
N PHE A 340 -10.13 13.49 4.64
CA PHE A 340 -9.98 12.76 5.90
C PHE A 340 -10.72 13.46 7.05
N ASP A 341 -10.64 14.78 7.15
CA ASP A 341 -11.39 15.55 8.14
C ASP A 341 -12.91 15.41 7.96
N SER A 342 -13.40 15.34 6.72
CA SER A 342 -14.82 15.05 6.42
C SER A 342 -15.24 13.71 7.00
N VAL A 343 -14.48 12.66 6.69
CA VAL A 343 -14.70 11.30 7.22
C VAL A 343 -14.67 11.30 8.75
N GLN A 344 -13.68 11.94 9.37
CA GLN A 344 -13.55 12.03 10.83
C GLN A 344 -14.77 12.71 11.47
N LYS A 345 -15.28 13.80 10.87
CA LYS A 345 -16.52 14.46 11.35
C LYS A 345 -17.72 13.52 11.28
N HIS A 346 -17.88 12.76 10.20
CA HIS A 346 -18.96 11.78 10.08
C HIS A 346 -18.82 10.64 11.11
N LEU A 347 -17.61 10.14 11.33
CA LEU A 347 -17.34 9.12 12.34
C LEU A 347 -17.60 9.62 13.77
N LEU A 348 -17.16 10.85 14.09
CA LEU A 348 -17.45 11.50 15.38
C LEU A 348 -18.96 11.67 15.60
N SER A 349 -19.72 12.01 14.55
CA SER A 349 -21.18 12.13 14.63
C SER A 349 -21.91 10.82 14.94
N ARG A 350 -21.22 9.68 14.78
CA ARG A 350 -21.72 8.33 15.09
C ARG A 350 -21.28 7.84 16.47
N ALA A 351 -20.22 8.43 17.03
CA ALA A 351 -19.72 8.07 18.33
C ALA A 351 -20.65 8.61 19.43
N PRO A 352 -20.83 7.90 20.56
CA PRO A 352 -21.54 8.44 21.71
C PRO A 352 -20.89 9.75 22.20
N SER A 353 -21.70 10.70 22.66
CA SER A 353 -21.30 12.10 22.92
C SER A 353 -20.14 12.30 23.93
N SER A 354 -19.71 11.24 24.61
CA SER A 354 -18.63 11.25 25.60
C SER A 354 -17.41 10.41 25.23
N SER A 355 -17.37 9.78 24.04
CA SER A 355 -16.24 8.93 23.63
C SER A 355 -15.27 9.67 22.70
N VAL A 356 -13.98 9.62 23.05
CA VAL A 356 -12.89 9.94 22.10
C VAL A 356 -12.93 8.91 20.98
N LEU A 357 -12.88 9.36 19.72
CA LEU A 357 -12.83 8.43 18.59
C LEU A 357 -11.57 7.57 18.69
N PRO A 358 -11.64 6.24 18.54
CA PRO A 358 -10.45 5.42 18.44
C PRO A 358 -9.60 5.84 17.24
N LYS A 359 -8.30 5.51 17.30
CA LYS A 359 -7.37 5.78 16.20
C LYS A 359 -7.87 5.19 14.89
N PHE A 360 -7.72 5.97 13.83
CA PHE A 360 -7.97 5.50 12.48
C PHE A 360 -6.78 4.68 11.97
N LEU A 361 -7.03 3.43 11.61
CA LEU A 361 -5.96 2.48 11.28
C LEU A 361 -5.63 2.50 9.78
N LEU A 362 -4.35 2.39 9.43
CA LEU A 362 -3.86 2.27 8.05
C LEU A 362 -3.03 0.99 7.94
N VAL A 363 -3.66 -0.10 7.52
CA VAL A 363 -3.00 -1.40 7.39
C VAL A 363 -2.40 -1.54 6.00
N LEU A 364 -1.11 -1.88 5.93
CA LEU A 364 -0.42 -2.25 4.69
C LEU A 364 0.08 -3.69 4.80
N ASP A 365 -0.72 -4.63 4.30
CA ASP A 365 -0.41 -6.06 4.32
C ASP A 365 0.52 -6.45 3.17
N GLU A 366 1.27 -7.53 3.38
CA GLU A 366 2.35 -8.00 2.51
C GLU A 366 3.38 -6.90 2.13
N SER A 367 3.65 -5.96 3.03
CA SER A 367 4.48 -4.77 2.79
C SER A 367 5.94 -5.07 2.42
N GLN A 368 6.45 -6.27 2.74
CA GLN A 368 7.78 -6.70 2.32
C GLN A 368 7.93 -6.75 0.79
N ILE A 369 6.82 -6.88 0.04
CA ILE A 369 6.84 -6.82 -1.43
C ILE A 369 7.27 -5.43 -1.89
N LEU A 370 6.81 -4.37 -1.23
CA LEU A 370 7.23 -3.01 -1.51
C LEU A 370 8.68 -2.76 -1.03
N GLY A 371 9.06 -3.37 0.09
CA GLY A 371 10.42 -3.30 0.64
C GLY A 371 11.49 -3.99 -0.21
N SER A 372 11.12 -4.97 -1.04
CA SER A 372 12.06 -5.73 -1.89
C SER A 372 12.38 -5.05 -3.22
N HIS A 373 11.68 -3.97 -3.58
CA HIS A 373 11.96 -3.23 -4.81
C HIS A 373 13.31 -2.49 -4.72
N PRO A 374 14.02 -2.29 -5.85
CA PRO A 374 15.28 -1.54 -5.86
C PRO A 374 15.14 -0.14 -5.23
N PRO A 375 16.12 0.32 -4.45
CA PRO A 375 16.06 1.60 -3.75
C PRO A 375 16.24 2.77 -4.74
N ARG A 376 15.12 3.27 -5.30
CA ARG A 376 15.06 4.35 -6.31
C ARG A 376 14.35 5.61 -5.79
N PHE A 377 14.03 5.65 -4.50
CA PHE A 377 13.29 6.73 -3.85
C PHE A 377 14.10 7.33 -2.71
N LEU A 378 13.65 8.46 -2.17
CA LEU A 378 14.27 9.18 -1.07
C LEU A 378 13.36 9.16 0.16
N ASP A 379 13.99 9.18 1.34
CA ASP A 379 13.33 9.36 2.63
C ASP A 379 12.87 10.82 2.82
N SER A 380 12.27 11.12 3.97
CA SER A 380 11.85 12.49 4.34
C SER A 380 13.02 13.50 4.38
N ASP A 381 14.23 13.03 4.66
CA ASP A 381 15.45 13.85 4.66
C ASP A 381 15.92 14.27 3.26
N ARG A 382 15.31 13.74 2.18
CA ARG A 382 15.69 13.96 0.78
C ARG A 382 17.14 13.55 0.44
N GLU A 383 17.79 12.76 1.29
CA GLU A 383 19.16 12.29 1.11
C GLU A 383 19.24 10.77 1.10
N THR A 384 18.55 10.13 2.05
CA THR A 384 18.64 8.70 2.25
C THR A 384 17.84 7.95 1.19
N VAL A 385 18.50 7.02 0.50
CA VAL A 385 17.88 6.22 -0.56
C VAL A 385 17.07 5.05 0.04
N ARG A 386 15.84 4.87 -0.45
CA ARG A 386 14.85 3.92 0.06
C ARG A 386 14.11 3.18 -1.05
N PRO A 387 13.55 1.98 -0.76
CA PRO A 387 12.60 1.32 -1.64
C PRO A 387 11.24 2.05 -1.65
N ILE A 388 10.34 1.65 -2.56
CA ILE A 388 9.02 2.28 -2.74
C ILE A 388 8.15 2.25 -1.48
N LEU A 389 8.40 1.33 -0.54
CA LEU A 389 7.70 1.29 0.73
C LEU A 389 7.79 2.63 1.50
N ALA A 390 8.93 3.30 1.49
CA ALA A 390 9.12 4.54 2.25
C ALA A 390 8.21 5.70 1.79
N PRO A 391 8.17 6.10 0.49
CA PRO A 391 7.25 7.14 0.05
C PRO A 391 5.77 6.80 0.27
N ILE A 392 5.39 5.52 0.23
CA ILE A 392 4.01 5.08 0.54
C ILE A 392 3.69 5.29 2.02
N LEU A 393 4.55 4.81 2.92
CA LEU A 393 4.37 4.99 4.37
C LEU A 393 4.39 6.46 4.77
N HIS A 394 5.22 7.27 4.11
CA HIS A 394 5.20 8.73 4.29
C HIS A 394 3.83 9.31 3.93
N ALA A 395 3.26 8.96 2.77
CA ALA A 395 1.93 9.45 2.39
C ALA A 395 0.83 9.00 3.38
N PHE A 396 0.92 7.77 3.90
CA PHE A 396 0.00 7.27 4.94
C PHE A 396 0.07 8.11 6.21
N GLY A 397 1.28 8.42 6.70
CA GLY A 397 1.48 9.28 7.86
C GLY A 397 1.01 10.72 7.65
N ARG A 398 0.92 11.18 6.40
CA ARG A 398 0.54 12.55 6.02
C ARG A 398 -0.92 12.70 5.60
N ILE A 399 -1.75 11.67 5.80
CA ILE A 399 -3.22 11.75 5.66
C ILE A 399 -3.83 12.75 6.67
N VAL A 400 -3.13 13.02 7.77
CA VAL A 400 -3.45 14.02 8.80
C VAL A 400 -2.45 15.18 8.78
N ARG A 401 -2.85 16.30 9.39
CA ARG A 401 -1.94 17.42 9.67
C ARG A 401 -1.00 17.06 10.81
N MET A 402 0.18 17.70 10.87
CA MET A 402 1.23 17.34 11.84
C MET A 402 0.81 17.38 13.32
N LEU A 403 -0.17 18.21 13.69
CA LEU A 403 -0.67 18.28 15.08
C LEU A 403 -1.60 17.13 15.46
N ASP A 404 -1.95 16.26 14.50
CA ASP A 404 -2.99 15.24 14.60
C ASP A 404 -2.44 13.82 14.35
N GLU A 405 -1.12 13.62 14.38
CA GLU A 405 -0.47 12.32 14.11
C GLU A 405 -0.91 11.21 15.09
N ASP A 406 -1.37 11.58 16.29
CA ASP A 406 -1.91 10.65 17.28
C ASP A 406 -3.29 10.08 16.90
N LYS A 407 -4.02 10.72 15.97
CA LYS A 407 -5.33 10.26 15.48
C LYS A 407 -5.25 9.04 14.57
N ILE A 408 -4.07 8.73 14.04
CA ILE A 408 -3.86 7.60 13.14
C ILE A 408 -2.90 6.57 13.73
N CYS A 409 -2.94 5.36 13.19
CA CYS A 409 -1.89 4.38 13.38
C CYS A 409 -1.61 3.68 12.05
N VAL A 410 -0.35 3.62 11.62
CA VAL A 410 0.09 2.90 10.43
C VAL A 410 0.61 1.52 10.83
N LEU A 411 0.09 0.47 10.20
CA LEU A 411 0.36 -0.93 10.52
C LEU A 411 0.89 -1.68 9.29
N PRO A 412 2.19 -1.60 8.98
CA PRO A 412 2.79 -2.46 7.97
C PRO A 412 2.88 -3.90 8.50
N CYS A 413 2.55 -4.86 7.65
CA CYS A 413 2.51 -6.28 7.97
C CYS A 413 3.19 -7.07 6.85
N GLY A 414 4.01 -8.06 7.19
CA GLY A 414 4.72 -8.80 6.16
C GLY A 414 5.58 -9.95 6.66
N THR A 415 5.85 -10.93 5.79
CA THR A 415 6.74 -12.04 6.12
C THR A 415 8.19 -11.67 5.87
N GLY A 416 9.05 -11.90 6.87
CA GLY A 416 10.46 -11.60 6.75
C GLY A 416 10.75 -10.10 6.74
N MET A 417 9.82 -9.30 7.29
CA MET A 417 10.11 -7.91 7.59
C MET A 417 11.24 -7.84 8.63
N GLY A 418 12.31 -7.10 8.32
CA GLY A 418 13.50 -6.96 9.15
C GLY A 418 13.50 -5.67 9.96
N SER A 419 14.45 -5.55 10.91
CA SER A 419 14.69 -4.33 11.68
C SER A 419 15.04 -3.09 10.82
N CYS A 420 15.36 -3.28 9.53
CA CYS A 420 15.60 -2.21 8.57
C CYS A 420 14.31 -1.50 8.12
N GLU A 421 13.16 -2.18 8.03
CA GLU A 421 11.89 -1.53 7.68
C GLU A 421 11.39 -0.63 8.81
N LEU A 422 11.77 -0.92 10.06
CA LEU A 422 11.57 -0.03 11.21
C LEU A 422 12.38 1.27 11.10
N LYS A 423 13.57 1.24 10.48
CA LYS A 423 14.34 2.45 10.20
C LYS A 423 13.67 3.31 9.14
N TRP A 424 12.89 2.71 8.23
CA TRP A 424 12.14 3.44 7.20
C TRP A 424 10.91 4.12 7.79
N SER A 425 10.20 3.45 8.71
CA SER A 425 9.06 4.05 9.41
C SER A 425 9.43 5.14 10.41
N GLY A 426 10.55 4.98 11.14
CA GLY A 426 10.98 5.95 12.16
C GLY A 426 11.53 7.27 11.60
N GLY A 427 12.02 7.29 10.36
CA GLY A 427 12.46 8.52 9.67
C GLY A 427 11.37 9.17 8.82
N SER A 428 10.39 8.38 8.35
CA SER A 428 9.30 8.88 7.51
C SER A 428 8.10 9.42 8.29
N ALA A 429 7.96 9.11 9.59
CA ALA A 429 6.80 9.44 10.41
C ALA A 429 6.94 10.70 11.30
N SER A 430 8.10 11.35 11.38
CA SER A 430 8.24 12.54 12.24
C SER A 430 9.28 13.53 11.73
N GLY A 431 8.95 14.82 11.75
CA GLY A 431 9.92 15.91 11.64
C GLY A 431 10.88 16.01 12.84
N ALA A 432 10.66 15.20 13.89
CA ALA A 432 11.52 15.09 15.05
C ALA A 432 12.18 13.71 15.10
N LYS A 433 13.51 13.66 15.03
CA LYS A 433 14.29 12.44 15.30
C LYS A 433 13.99 11.97 16.72
N LEU A 434 13.38 10.80 16.88
CA LEU A 434 13.28 10.12 18.19
C LEU A 434 14.69 10.05 18.81
N SER A 435 14.82 10.37 20.10
CA SER A 435 16.09 10.15 20.79
C SER A 435 16.42 8.66 20.81
N ARG A 436 17.70 8.30 20.91
CA ARG A 436 18.13 6.88 20.95
C ARG A 436 17.46 6.08 22.07
N ALA A 437 17.11 6.72 23.19
CA ALA A 437 16.40 6.09 24.30
C ALA A 437 14.89 5.88 24.02
N GLU A 438 14.23 6.84 23.36
CA GLU A 438 12.82 6.69 22.91
C GLU A 438 12.70 5.67 21.77
N TYR A 439 13.70 5.63 20.89
CA TYR A 439 13.82 4.61 19.85
C TYR A 439 13.97 3.21 20.44
N GLU A 440 14.88 3.00 21.40
CA GLU A 440 15.07 1.71 22.08
C GLU A 440 13.86 1.32 22.97
N ALA A 441 13.18 2.29 23.60
CA ALA A 441 11.91 2.03 24.28
C ALA A 441 10.81 1.58 23.29
N SER A 442 10.66 2.27 22.14
CA SER A 442 9.70 1.92 21.09
C SER A 442 10.02 0.57 20.40
N LYS A 443 11.30 0.19 20.37
CA LYS A 443 11.79 -1.07 19.78
C LYS A 443 11.37 -2.30 20.59
N LEU A 444 11.07 -2.14 21.88
CA LEU A 444 10.61 -3.21 22.77
C LEU A 444 9.12 -3.12 23.12
N SER A 445 8.49 -1.94 23.08
CA SER A 445 7.07 -1.73 23.41
C SER A 445 6.14 -1.56 22.20
N GLY A 446 6.66 -1.23 21.01
CA GLY A 446 5.87 -0.84 19.83
C GLY A 446 5.81 -1.88 18.71
N MET A 447 6.07 -3.16 18.98
CA MET A 447 6.03 -4.22 17.96
C MET A 447 5.16 -5.39 18.39
N VAL A 448 4.31 -5.88 17.48
CA VAL A 448 3.62 -7.16 17.70
C VAL A 448 4.49 -8.25 17.09
N VAL A 449 5.27 -8.90 17.94
CA VAL A 449 6.10 -10.08 17.60
C VAL A 449 5.49 -11.39 18.08
N ASP A 450 4.57 -11.31 19.04
CA ASP A 450 3.87 -12.47 19.60
C ASP A 450 2.45 -12.50 19.08
N PHE A 451 2.21 -13.44 18.17
CA PHE A 451 0.87 -13.84 17.77
C PHE A 451 0.57 -15.06 18.59
N ALA A 452 -0.50 -15.03 19.39
CA ALA A 452 -0.95 -16.17 20.18
C ALA A 452 -1.14 -17.39 19.26
N GLY A 453 -0.07 -18.17 19.10
CA GLY A 453 -0.10 -19.41 18.35
C GLY A 453 -0.97 -20.39 19.10
N TRP A 454 -1.51 -21.38 18.40
CA TRP A 454 -2.20 -22.49 19.08
C TRP A 454 -1.21 -23.20 20.00
N THR A 455 -1.32 -22.92 21.31
CA THR A 455 -0.34 -23.24 22.36
C THR A 455 -0.35 -24.71 22.73
N ASP A 456 -1.52 -25.32 22.58
CA ASP A 456 -1.87 -26.68 22.92
C ASP A 456 -2.90 -27.26 21.92
N VAL A 457 -3.12 -28.57 22.00
CA VAL A 457 -4.10 -29.29 21.16
C VAL A 457 -5.51 -28.75 21.36
N GLY A 458 -5.85 -28.34 22.60
CA GLY A 458 -7.16 -27.80 22.96
C GLY A 458 -7.50 -26.54 22.17
N SER A 459 -6.52 -25.70 21.83
CA SER A 459 -6.71 -24.53 20.97
C SER A 459 -7.39 -24.88 19.62
N ILE A 460 -7.01 -26.02 19.03
CA ILE A 460 -7.59 -26.52 17.77
C ILE A 460 -9.01 -27.02 17.99
N SER A 461 -9.21 -27.84 19.02
CA SER A 461 -10.52 -28.40 19.38
C SER A 461 -11.53 -27.29 19.67
N THR A 462 -11.17 -26.31 20.50
CA THR A 462 -12.01 -25.14 20.80
C THR A 462 -12.33 -24.32 19.56
N TYR A 463 -11.42 -24.23 18.59
CA TYR A 463 -11.70 -23.56 17.32
C TYR A 463 -12.71 -24.35 16.47
N LEU A 464 -12.54 -25.67 16.35
CA LEU A 464 -13.46 -26.56 15.61
C LEU A 464 -14.84 -26.63 16.28
N GLU A 465 -14.91 -26.59 17.60
CA GLU A 465 -16.17 -26.51 18.34
C GLU A 465 -16.92 -25.22 18.03
N ARG A 466 -16.23 -24.07 18.05
CA ARG A 466 -16.81 -22.78 17.63
C ARG A 466 -17.25 -22.78 16.17
N LEU A 467 -16.44 -23.38 15.29
CA LEU A 467 -16.82 -23.56 13.89
C LEU A 467 -18.11 -24.37 13.77
N GLY A 468 -18.21 -25.48 14.51
CA GLY A 468 -19.38 -26.34 14.56
C GLY A 468 -20.62 -25.71 15.21
N GLN A 469 -20.50 -24.58 15.93
CA GLN A 469 -21.66 -23.85 16.46
C GLN A 469 -22.38 -23.02 15.38
N ILE A 470 -21.69 -22.69 14.28
CA ILE A 470 -22.22 -21.89 13.17
C ILE A 470 -22.83 -22.81 12.08
N LEU A 471 -22.46 -24.09 12.09
CA LEU A 471 -22.91 -25.09 11.13
C LEU A 471 -24.24 -25.74 11.55
N ASP A 472 -25.02 -26.18 10.56
CA ASP A 472 -26.15 -27.07 10.82
C ASP A 472 -25.67 -28.46 11.31
N ASP A 473 -26.59 -29.26 11.85
CA ASP A 473 -26.24 -30.57 12.45
C ASP A 473 -25.57 -31.52 11.45
N LYS A 474 -25.92 -31.45 10.17
CA LYS A 474 -25.37 -32.31 9.11
C LYS A 474 -23.94 -31.90 8.78
N ALA A 475 -23.71 -30.62 8.53
CA ALA A 475 -22.41 -30.04 8.25
C ALA A 475 -21.48 -30.18 9.46
N LYS A 476 -21.99 -30.00 10.68
CA LYS A 476 -21.24 -30.24 11.92
C LYS A 476 -20.80 -31.69 12.08
N ALA A 477 -21.71 -32.65 11.85
CA ALA A 477 -21.37 -34.07 11.88
C ALA A 477 -20.35 -34.43 10.79
N ARG A 478 -20.48 -33.82 9.60
CA ARG A 478 -19.52 -34.00 8.51
C ARG A 478 -18.16 -33.41 8.84
N LEU A 479 -18.08 -32.24 9.48
CA LEU A 479 -16.83 -31.63 9.93
C LEU A 479 -16.09 -32.54 10.91
N ALA A 480 -16.81 -33.11 11.89
CA ALA A 480 -16.25 -34.06 12.86
C ALA A 480 -15.74 -35.34 12.17
N CYS A 481 -16.38 -35.77 11.09
CA CYS A 481 -15.94 -36.90 10.28
C CYS A 481 -14.67 -36.60 9.46
N LEU A 482 -14.57 -35.40 8.89
CA LEU A 482 -13.43 -34.97 8.08
C LEU A 482 -12.19 -34.63 8.92
N VAL A 483 -12.39 -34.06 10.11
CA VAL A 483 -11.33 -33.65 11.04
C VAL A 483 -11.50 -34.40 12.38
N PRO A 484 -11.24 -35.72 12.42
CA PRO A 484 -11.33 -36.51 13.65
C PRO A 484 -10.22 -36.14 14.65
N GLN A 485 -10.33 -36.62 15.88
CA GLN A 485 -9.37 -36.30 16.96
C GLN A 485 -7.91 -36.64 16.59
N GLU A 486 -7.69 -37.70 15.81
CA GLU A 486 -6.38 -38.07 15.29
C GLU A 486 -5.82 -37.01 14.34
N ALA A 487 -6.67 -36.39 13.51
CA ALA A 487 -6.29 -35.29 12.63
C ALA A 487 -5.94 -34.04 13.45
N VAL A 488 -6.72 -33.72 14.49
CA VAL A 488 -6.45 -32.62 15.42
C VAL A 488 -5.07 -32.79 16.09
N LEU A 489 -4.79 -33.97 16.63
CA LEU A 489 -3.49 -34.29 17.24
C LEU A 489 -2.35 -34.16 16.24
N ARG A 490 -2.56 -34.63 15.00
CA ARG A 490 -1.56 -34.55 13.92
C ARG A 490 -1.31 -33.11 13.48
N LEU A 491 -2.36 -32.31 13.26
CA LEU A 491 -2.28 -30.88 12.93
C LEU A 491 -1.47 -30.14 13.98
N PHE A 492 -1.80 -30.34 15.27
CA PHE A 492 -1.05 -29.73 16.35
C PHE A 492 0.40 -30.17 16.37
N ARG A 493 0.67 -31.47 16.22
CA ARG A 493 2.02 -32.02 16.34
C ARG A 493 2.93 -31.57 15.19
N ASP A 494 2.41 -31.54 13.96
CA ASP A 494 3.21 -31.28 12.76
C ASP A 494 3.25 -29.79 12.39
N LEU A 495 2.24 -29.00 12.76
CA LEU A 495 2.11 -27.57 12.42
C LEU A 495 2.03 -26.66 13.66
N ARG A 496 2.49 -27.13 14.83
CA ARG A 496 2.38 -26.46 16.13
C ARG A 496 2.69 -24.97 16.08
N GLY A 497 1.83 -24.16 16.71
CA GLY A 497 2.04 -22.72 16.85
C GLY A 497 1.83 -21.91 15.56
N ARG A 498 1.36 -22.54 14.47
CA ARG A 498 1.11 -21.87 13.19
C ARG A 498 -0.38 -21.79 12.88
N PHE A 499 -1.01 -20.67 13.25
CA PHE A 499 -2.43 -20.46 13.02
C PHE A 499 -2.81 -20.65 11.54
N ARG A 500 -2.23 -19.87 10.60
CA ARG A 500 -2.68 -19.88 9.21
C ARG A 500 -2.40 -21.22 8.49
N PRO A 501 -1.25 -21.89 8.66
CA PRO A 501 -1.04 -23.23 8.10
C PRO A 501 -2.03 -24.26 8.59
N ILE A 502 -2.37 -24.26 9.89
CA ILE A 502 -3.36 -25.20 10.40
C ILE A 502 -4.73 -24.88 9.82
N ILE A 503 -5.15 -23.62 9.85
CA ILE A 503 -6.41 -23.17 9.27
C ILE A 503 -6.50 -23.53 7.78
N SER A 504 -5.47 -23.23 6.99
CA SER A 504 -5.46 -23.54 5.56
C SER A 504 -5.46 -25.04 5.30
N THR A 505 -4.91 -25.86 6.21
CA THR A 505 -4.99 -27.32 6.09
C THR A 505 -6.38 -27.83 6.41
N ILE A 506 -7.09 -27.23 7.38
CA ILE A 506 -8.51 -27.54 7.63
C ILE A 506 -9.35 -27.14 6.42
N GLU A 507 -9.10 -25.99 5.80
CA GLU A 507 -9.72 -25.59 4.54
C GLU A 507 -9.50 -26.65 3.43
N ASP A 508 -8.24 -27.10 3.24
CA ASP A 508 -7.88 -28.13 2.25
C ASP A 508 -8.57 -29.49 2.54
N ILE A 509 -8.73 -29.85 3.83
CA ILE A 509 -9.43 -31.07 4.26
C ILE A 509 -10.92 -31.01 3.92
N ILE A 510 -11.55 -29.85 4.19
CA ILE A 510 -12.96 -29.63 3.86
C ILE A 510 -13.16 -29.66 2.35
N GLU A 511 -12.25 -29.06 1.57
CA GLU A 511 -12.30 -29.05 0.11
C GLU A 511 -12.17 -30.45 -0.50
N ALA A 512 -11.30 -31.29 0.06
CA ALA A 512 -11.12 -32.67 -0.40
C ALA A 512 -12.33 -33.58 -0.12
N ASP A 513 -13.16 -33.20 0.85
CA ASP A 513 -14.40 -33.88 1.24
C ASP A 513 -14.28 -35.42 1.38
N HIS A 514 -13.17 -35.91 1.93
CA HIS A 514 -12.93 -37.33 2.13
C HIS A 514 -12.36 -37.64 3.53
N PRO A 515 -12.96 -38.56 4.32
CA PRO A 515 -12.58 -38.81 5.72
C PRO A 515 -11.12 -39.24 5.96
N LEU A 516 -10.43 -39.70 4.92
CA LEU A 516 -9.01 -40.10 4.98
C LEU A 516 -8.06 -39.07 4.36
N ALA A 517 -8.56 -38.02 3.71
CA ALA A 517 -7.73 -37.04 3.02
C ALA A 517 -6.87 -36.19 3.97
N TRP A 518 -7.28 -36.04 5.23
CA TRP A 518 -6.54 -35.24 6.21
C TRP A 518 -5.08 -35.66 6.39
N LYS A 519 -4.75 -36.94 6.21
CA LYS A 519 -3.36 -37.41 6.27
C LYS A 519 -2.52 -36.77 5.17
N GLN A 520 -3.05 -36.82 3.94
CA GLN A 520 -2.39 -36.27 2.76
C GLN A 520 -2.34 -34.74 2.84
N CYS A 521 -3.45 -34.07 3.19
CA CYS A 521 -3.49 -32.61 3.30
C CYS A 521 -2.44 -32.07 4.31
N ILE A 522 -2.28 -32.74 5.47
CA ILE A 522 -1.26 -32.36 6.45
C ILE A 522 0.15 -32.62 5.89
N GLN A 523 0.39 -33.78 5.27
CA GLN A 523 1.68 -34.10 4.67
C GLN A 523 2.05 -33.08 3.58
N ASP A 524 1.13 -32.75 2.69
CA ASP A 524 1.31 -31.76 1.64
C ASP A 524 1.56 -30.36 2.20
N ARG A 525 0.89 -30.00 3.31
CA ARG A 525 1.15 -28.73 4.00
C ARG A 525 2.55 -28.69 4.58
N VAL A 526 2.97 -29.75 5.28
CA VAL A 526 4.32 -29.85 5.84
C VAL A 526 5.33 -29.75 4.72
N TYR A 527 5.17 -30.55 3.65
CA TYR A 527 6.04 -30.54 2.49
C TYR A 527 6.16 -29.14 1.87
N ARG A 528 5.04 -28.44 1.62
CA ARG A 528 5.04 -27.06 1.10
C ARG A 528 5.75 -26.05 2.01
N LEU A 529 5.71 -26.26 3.33
CA LEU A 529 6.42 -25.40 4.29
C LEU A 529 7.89 -25.77 4.47
N THR A 530 8.26 -27.00 4.11
CA THR A 530 9.63 -27.49 4.22
C THR A 530 10.38 -27.52 2.89
N ALA A 531 9.71 -27.36 1.75
CA ALA A 531 10.31 -27.40 0.43
C ALA A 531 10.58 -25.98 -0.12
N ALA A 532 11.64 -25.84 -0.92
CA ALA A 532 12.02 -24.61 -1.59
C ALA A 532 12.39 -24.88 -3.05
N HIS A 533 11.99 -23.97 -3.94
CA HIS A 533 12.44 -23.98 -5.33
C HIS A 533 13.90 -23.51 -5.37
N ILE A 534 14.78 -24.38 -5.89
CA ILE A 534 16.20 -24.09 -6.03
C ILE A 534 16.51 -23.97 -7.53
N PRO A 535 17.06 -22.84 -7.99
CA PRO A 535 17.55 -22.72 -9.36
C PRO A 535 18.69 -23.72 -9.57
N THR A 536 18.54 -24.58 -10.57
CA THR A 536 19.58 -25.49 -11.03
C THR A 536 20.54 -24.75 -11.99
N ALA A 537 21.65 -25.40 -12.35
CA ALA A 537 22.64 -24.83 -13.27
C ALA A 537 22.10 -24.52 -14.67
N ASN A 538 20.89 -24.97 -15.00
CA ASN A 538 20.24 -24.82 -16.31
C ASN A 538 19.05 -23.84 -16.29
N ASP A 539 18.92 -23.00 -15.25
CA ASP A 539 17.76 -22.12 -15.00
C ASP A 539 16.41 -22.88 -14.84
N GLU A 540 16.43 -24.20 -14.67
CA GLU A 540 15.26 -24.99 -14.26
C GLU A 540 15.11 -24.91 -12.72
N GLU A 541 13.88 -24.78 -12.23
CA GLU A 541 13.58 -24.79 -10.79
C GLU A 541 13.37 -26.22 -10.28
N GLU A 542 14.27 -26.72 -9.45
CA GLU A 542 14.10 -28.02 -8.77
C GLU A 542 13.52 -27.80 -7.36
N LEU A 543 12.42 -28.51 -7.04
CA LEU A 543 11.79 -28.43 -5.73
C LEU A 543 12.50 -29.38 -4.75
N LEU A 544 13.31 -28.84 -3.85
CA LEU A 544 14.08 -29.62 -2.87
C LEU A 544 13.51 -29.42 -1.46
N GLU A 545 13.49 -30.49 -0.65
CA GLU A 545 13.20 -30.40 0.78
C GLU A 545 14.31 -29.58 1.47
N GLY A 546 14.00 -28.39 1.98
CA GLY A 546 14.93 -27.59 2.76
C GLY A 546 14.30 -26.32 3.32
N ASN A 547 14.10 -26.27 4.64
CA ASN A 547 13.59 -25.07 5.32
C ASN A 547 14.68 -24.20 5.97
N LEU A 548 15.92 -24.70 6.09
CA LEU A 548 17.03 -23.97 6.73
C LEU A 548 18.04 -23.45 5.69
N CYS A 549 18.38 -24.26 4.69
CA CYS A 549 19.34 -23.88 3.65
C CYS A 549 18.83 -22.72 2.78
N GLY A 550 17.53 -22.64 2.52
CA GLY A 550 16.90 -21.57 1.74
C GLY A 550 16.96 -20.21 2.45
N GLU A 551 16.52 -20.14 3.71
CA GLU A 551 16.57 -18.90 4.51
C GLU A 551 18.01 -18.45 4.78
N LEU A 552 18.93 -19.39 5.06
CA LEU A 552 20.35 -19.08 5.17
C LEU A 552 20.91 -18.50 3.87
N ARG A 553 20.56 -19.07 2.71
CA ARG A 553 20.99 -18.56 1.40
C ARG A 553 20.39 -17.20 1.08
N ARG A 554 19.13 -16.93 1.45
CA ARG A 554 18.48 -15.62 1.31
C ARG A 554 19.20 -14.57 2.15
N LEU A 555 19.49 -14.90 3.41
CA LEU A 555 20.23 -14.04 4.33
C LEU A 555 21.65 -13.77 3.82
N PHE A 556 22.37 -14.80 3.34
CA PHE A 556 23.70 -14.61 2.72
C PHE A 556 23.66 -13.73 1.48
N LYS A 557 22.68 -13.90 0.59
CA LYS A 557 22.51 -13.02 -0.59
C LYS A 557 22.25 -11.56 -0.19
N GLN A 558 21.47 -11.32 0.86
CA GLN A 558 21.20 -9.97 1.37
C GLN A 558 22.45 -9.32 1.98
N VAL A 559 23.23 -10.09 2.76
CA VAL A 559 24.50 -9.62 3.34
C VAL A 559 25.53 -9.31 2.24
N ASP A 560 25.60 -10.12 1.18
CA ASP A 560 26.50 -9.88 0.05
C ASP A 560 26.07 -8.69 -0.80
N HIS A 561 24.76 -8.42 -0.91
CA HIS A 561 24.21 -7.31 -1.70
C HIS A 561 24.46 -5.94 -1.05
N ASP A 562 24.40 -5.84 0.29
CA ASP A 562 24.70 -4.59 1.02
C ASP A 562 25.54 -4.84 2.28
N ARG A 563 26.84 -4.98 2.05
CA ARG A 563 27.81 -5.32 3.09
C ARG A 563 27.92 -4.29 4.21
N VAL A 564 27.47 -3.06 3.99
CA VAL A 564 27.51 -1.97 4.98
C VAL A 564 26.26 -2.00 5.85
N ALA A 565 25.08 -2.20 5.24
CA ALA A 565 23.82 -2.29 5.99
C ALA A 565 23.74 -3.52 6.91
N PHE A 566 24.44 -4.61 6.58
CA PHE A 566 24.42 -5.87 7.31
C PHE A 566 25.73 -6.20 8.06
N ALA A 567 26.52 -5.20 8.43
CA ALA A 567 27.80 -5.39 9.12
C ALA A 567 27.70 -6.26 10.40
N ASP A 568 26.63 -6.09 11.19
CA ASP A 568 26.39 -6.82 12.44
C ASP A 568 26.04 -8.30 12.23
N TYR A 569 25.50 -8.64 11.06
CA TYR A 569 25.16 -10.02 10.68
C TYR A 569 26.37 -10.80 10.15
N ARG A 570 27.53 -10.16 9.92
CA ARG A 570 28.76 -10.85 9.50
C ARG A 570 29.25 -11.84 10.55
N THR A 571 29.00 -11.57 11.83
CA THR A 571 29.37 -12.49 12.91
C THR A 571 28.52 -13.75 12.86
N VAL A 572 27.20 -13.59 12.67
CA VAL A 572 26.26 -14.70 12.47
C VAL A 572 26.57 -15.47 11.19
N GLU A 573 26.86 -14.76 10.10
CA GLU A 573 27.29 -15.36 8.82
C GLU A 573 28.60 -16.13 8.95
N SER A 574 29.60 -15.56 9.62
CA SER A 574 30.90 -16.20 9.85
C SER A 574 30.76 -17.41 10.76
N SER A 575 29.95 -17.32 11.82
CA SER A 575 29.64 -18.44 12.71
C SER A 575 28.86 -19.54 12.02
N LEU A 576 27.90 -19.21 11.15
CA LEU A 576 27.16 -20.19 10.34
C LEU A 576 28.05 -20.84 9.28
N LYS A 577 28.88 -20.06 8.57
CA LYS A 577 29.85 -20.56 7.59
C LYS A 577 30.92 -21.45 8.25
N LEU A 578 31.46 -21.06 9.41
CA LEU A 578 32.38 -21.88 10.22
C LEU A 578 31.71 -23.17 10.70
N SER A 579 30.46 -23.09 11.16
CA SER A 579 29.69 -24.27 11.59
C SER A 579 29.44 -25.21 10.41
N MET A 580 29.05 -24.69 9.24
CA MET A 580 28.85 -25.46 8.00
C MET A 580 30.15 -26.04 7.45
N ALA A 581 31.27 -25.31 7.54
CA ALA A 581 32.59 -25.78 7.11
C ALA A 581 33.12 -26.90 8.01
N ALA A 582 32.96 -26.78 9.34
CA ALA A 582 33.28 -27.84 10.29
C ALA A 582 32.45 -29.11 10.03
N LEU A 583 31.17 -28.94 9.63
CA LEU A 583 30.25 -30.01 9.22
C LEU A 583 30.66 -30.72 7.92
N MET A 584 31.07 -29.96 6.89
CA MET A 584 31.52 -30.54 5.61
C MET A 584 32.84 -31.31 5.74
N ILE A 585 33.71 -30.91 6.67
CA ILE A 585 34.96 -31.62 6.96
C ILE A 585 34.70 -32.91 7.77
N GLN A 586 33.62 -32.98 8.56
CA GLN A 586 33.29 -34.12 9.44
C GLN A 586 32.16 -35.04 8.92
N GLY A 587 31.57 -34.74 7.75
CA GLY A 587 30.69 -35.68 7.02
C GLY A 587 29.30 -35.93 7.63
N GLY A 588 28.73 -34.99 8.38
CA GLY A 588 27.41 -35.15 9.02
C GLY A 588 26.30 -34.31 8.38
N TYR A 589 25.12 -34.91 8.16
CA TYR A 589 23.89 -34.15 7.91
C TYR A 589 23.40 -33.51 9.21
N LEU A 590 22.90 -32.26 9.12
CA LEU A 590 22.28 -31.54 10.24
C LEU A 590 20.89 -32.14 10.52
N ALA A 591 20.85 -33.31 11.14
CA ALA A 591 19.65 -33.89 11.74
C ALA A 591 19.80 -33.81 13.26
N PHE A 592 18.97 -33.00 13.92
CA PHE A 592 18.85 -33.03 15.38
C PHE A 592 18.38 -34.43 15.79
N LYS A 593 19.31 -35.27 16.27
CA LYS A 593 19.04 -36.68 16.57
C LYS A 593 17.99 -36.75 17.70
N GLY A 594 16.80 -37.27 17.36
CA GLY A 594 15.64 -37.35 18.28
C GLY A 594 14.58 -36.27 18.07
N MET A 595 14.80 -35.29 17.19
CA MET A 595 13.75 -34.38 16.70
C MET A 595 13.52 -34.65 15.23
N LEU A 596 12.32 -35.15 14.88
CA LEU A 596 11.76 -34.96 13.54
C LEU A 596 11.97 -33.48 13.16
N PRO A 597 12.40 -33.14 11.93
CA PRO A 597 12.70 -31.76 11.53
C PRO A 597 11.51 -30.86 11.85
N LYS A 598 11.52 -30.29 13.05
CA LYS A 598 10.49 -29.39 13.53
C LYS A 598 10.86 -28.10 12.87
N LEU A 599 10.38 -27.95 11.63
CA LEU A 599 10.24 -26.72 10.86
C LEU A 599 10.99 -25.57 11.55
N VAL A 600 12.30 -25.50 11.27
CA VAL A 600 13.34 -24.69 11.92
C VAL A 600 12.93 -23.22 12.15
N GLU A 601 11.95 -22.68 11.42
CA GLU A 601 11.39 -21.35 11.62
C GLU A 601 10.76 -21.14 13.01
N THR A 602 10.26 -22.18 13.69
CA THR A 602 9.67 -22.05 15.04
C THR A 602 10.73 -21.70 16.09
N ALA A 603 11.98 -22.12 15.84
CA ALA A 603 13.13 -21.82 16.69
C ALA A 603 13.70 -20.42 16.38
N PHE A 604 13.75 -20.02 15.10
CA PHE A 604 14.40 -18.77 14.67
C PHE A 604 13.47 -17.55 14.65
N GLY A 605 12.17 -17.71 14.37
CA GLY A 605 11.17 -16.62 14.42
C GLY A 605 10.87 -16.10 15.83
N ARG A 606 11.46 -16.74 16.86
CA ARG A 606 11.42 -16.34 18.28
C ARG A 606 12.79 -15.97 18.82
N ILE A 607 13.84 -15.91 17.99
CA ILE A 607 15.15 -15.43 18.44
C ILE A 607 15.04 -13.92 18.64
N LYS A 608 14.83 -13.57 19.90
CA LYS A 608 15.13 -12.24 20.41
C LYS A 608 16.65 -12.10 20.33
N ILE A 609 17.16 -11.30 19.38
CA ILE A 609 18.53 -10.81 19.50
C ILE A 609 18.50 -9.87 20.69
N ILE A 610 18.93 -10.39 21.84
CA ILE A 610 19.23 -9.57 23.00
C ILE A 610 20.65 -9.08 22.73
N ASP A 611 20.80 -7.79 22.48
CA ASP A 611 22.12 -7.16 22.40
C ASP A 611 22.85 -7.46 23.73
N GLY A 612 24.00 -8.13 23.61
CA GLY A 612 24.97 -8.32 24.68
C GLY A 612 26.08 -7.30 24.55
#